data_AF-A0A0A0HKL6-F1
#
_entry.id   AF-A0A0A0HKL6-F1
#
_cell.length_a   1.000
_cell.length_b   1.000
_cell.length_c   1.000
_cell.angle_alpha   90.00
_cell.angle_beta   90.00
_cell.angle_gamma   90.00
#
_symmetry.space_group_name_H-M   'P 1'
#
loop_
_entity.id
_entity.type
_entity.pdbx_description
1 polymer ?
#
loop_
_entity_poly.entity_id
_entity_poly.type
_entity_poly.pdbx_seq_one_letter_code
_entity_poly.pdbx_strand_id
1 'polypeptide(L)'
;MRRIFERLRKPEKPAQTPPAPPPAARTQIGQNPYDALPADRFWRSGVQQSDPAVMPGIHSPKFLITADDTIVTMGSCFAQHIANWLRARNFNVPFYDTTDHIRAKSFSANYGNVYTVRQAVQLVQEARGMWRCSEPAWPVDGGFVDPLRPAQFNTPFPSEARLQAARTDHLKAVHTALSQLDVLVFTLGLTEAWRVIACGSILPMAPGVIAGQIDDNRHEFVNFRYNEVLADLCALHEGILALRGGRAFRMLLTVSPVPLTATASQNHVLSASTYSKSVLRAVAGDFCADHPFADYFPSFELVNNPAAKSAHFEDNLRSVKPDAVAMVMSCFERLCLQSAEDSGVTSAGIGDVDCEDALLDAFATPAVISGKVDNTPLLVVGNSHLAGARTHAEGNPFGQAVQFAMLNFLKPDPFATIKQRRFREFSFRAGLDDKFADFTAKDARTLIIVGCGFMGDGIVRVHGELRAGAPGCDGRKISPTMPIVSSVTDALVKTYAKSAGAIVQYARKIEEFCDFDQVFWIASPDMTEAVARFRLGDEFVDSAAFPHHRAAYLAAFQKALGTAGKVRFVCHPTDSLSEASGFSKNVYAAHRNIWDIHCNASYFDAAFEQVWRELRATPAPR
;
A
#
# COMPACT_ATOMS: atom_id res chain seq x y z
N MET A 1 95.48 27.03 -21.94
CA MET A 1 95.20 26.21 -20.74
C MET A 1 93.75 25.76 -20.54
N ARG A 2 92.76 26.23 -21.31
CA ARG A 2 91.35 25.76 -21.20
C ARG A 2 90.94 24.61 -22.13
N ARG A 3 91.84 24.07 -22.96
CA ARG A 3 91.58 22.91 -23.85
C ARG A 3 92.26 21.60 -23.40
N ILE A 4 92.89 21.58 -22.23
CA ILE A 4 93.53 20.37 -21.66
C ILE A 4 92.67 19.75 -20.54
N PHE A 5 91.74 20.50 -19.93
CA PHE A 5 90.89 19.98 -18.85
C PHE A 5 89.54 19.36 -19.28
N GLU A 6 89.11 19.49 -20.54
CA GLU A 6 87.84 18.91 -21.00
C GLU A 6 87.95 17.47 -21.55
N ARG A 7 89.15 16.88 -21.62
CA ARG A 7 89.36 15.50 -22.12
C ARG A 7 89.54 14.42 -21.02
N LEU A 8 89.30 14.74 -19.75
CA LEU A 8 89.49 13.80 -18.63
C LEU A 8 88.23 13.49 -17.80
N ARG A 9 87.04 13.94 -18.21
CA ARG A 9 85.80 13.64 -17.49
C ARG A 9 85.17 12.35 -18.02
N LYS A 10 85.55 11.20 -17.45
CA LYS A 10 84.87 9.92 -17.66
C LYS A 10 83.41 10.03 -17.15
N PRO A 11 82.42 9.48 -17.86
CA PRO A 11 81.04 9.48 -17.38
C PRO A 11 80.90 8.61 -16.12
N GLU A 12 80.29 9.19 -15.08
CA GLU A 12 79.90 8.49 -13.86
C GLU A 12 78.89 7.38 -14.18
N LYS A 13 79.15 6.17 -13.69
CA LYS A 13 78.17 5.09 -13.70
C LYS A 13 77.03 5.47 -12.75
N PRO A 14 75.75 5.33 -13.14
CA PRO A 14 74.65 5.52 -12.22
C PRO A 14 74.75 4.53 -11.06
N ALA A 15 74.51 5.04 -9.84
CA ALA A 15 74.50 4.25 -8.61
C ALA A 15 73.53 3.07 -8.74
N GLN A 16 73.99 1.88 -8.37
CA GLN A 16 73.15 0.68 -8.28
C GLN A 16 72.11 0.90 -7.18
N THR A 17 70.83 0.92 -7.57
CA THR A 17 69.69 0.83 -6.66
C THR A 17 69.83 -0.45 -5.82
N PRO A 18 69.67 -0.42 -4.49
CA PRO A 18 69.65 -1.65 -3.70
C PRO A 18 68.55 -2.58 -4.22
N PRO A 19 68.78 -3.91 -4.29
CA PRO A 19 67.77 -4.84 -4.77
C PRO A 19 66.54 -4.74 -3.87
N ALA A 20 65.36 -4.65 -4.51
CA ALA A 20 64.09 -4.67 -3.81
C ALA A 20 64.02 -5.91 -2.91
N PRO A 21 63.45 -5.80 -1.69
CA PRO A 21 63.25 -6.98 -0.86
C PRO A 21 62.44 -8.02 -1.66
N PRO A 22 62.76 -9.32 -1.53
CA PRO A 22 62.00 -10.35 -2.23
C PRO A 22 60.51 -10.16 -1.91
N PRO A 23 59.62 -10.28 -2.90
CA PRO A 23 58.18 -10.16 -2.64
C PRO A 23 57.86 -11.13 -1.52
N ALA A 24 57.31 -10.62 -0.42
CA ALA A 24 56.83 -11.43 0.67
C ALA A 24 56.04 -12.58 0.05
N ALA A 25 56.46 -13.82 0.34
CA ALA A 25 55.78 -15.00 -0.15
C ALA A 25 54.30 -14.79 0.15
N ARG A 26 53.49 -14.57 -0.90
CA ARG A 26 52.03 -14.53 -0.76
C ARG A 26 51.70 -15.89 -0.19
N THR A 27 51.41 -15.94 1.10
CA THR A 27 50.77 -17.08 1.73
C THR A 27 49.65 -17.45 0.78
N GLN A 28 49.68 -18.67 0.22
CA GLN A 28 48.54 -19.17 -0.53
C GLN A 28 47.35 -19.04 0.42
N ILE A 29 46.50 -18.04 0.18
CA ILE A 29 45.21 -17.97 0.84
C ILE A 29 44.53 -19.24 0.37
N GLY A 30 44.41 -20.22 1.27
CA GLY A 30 43.77 -21.49 0.95
C GLY A 30 42.39 -21.22 0.35
N GLN A 31 41.95 -22.08 -0.57
CA GLN A 31 40.58 -22.05 -1.07
C GLN A 31 39.64 -22.01 0.13
N ASN A 32 38.86 -20.95 0.25
CA ASN A 32 37.87 -20.80 1.30
C ASN A 32 36.53 -21.39 0.80
N PRO A 33 35.62 -21.79 1.70
CA PRO A 33 34.38 -22.47 1.30
C PRO A 33 33.41 -21.61 0.48
N TYR A 34 33.69 -20.32 0.30
CA TYR A 34 32.89 -19.39 -0.51
C TYR A 34 33.43 -19.23 -1.96
N ASP A 35 34.67 -19.61 -2.25
CA ASP A 35 35.33 -19.32 -3.54
C ASP A 35 34.64 -19.93 -4.77
N ALA A 36 33.90 -21.03 -4.60
CA ALA A 36 33.19 -21.74 -5.66
C ALA A 36 31.66 -21.57 -5.59
N LEU A 37 31.15 -20.65 -4.76
CA LEU A 37 29.71 -20.46 -4.62
C LEU A 37 29.12 -19.64 -5.78
N PRO A 38 27.87 -19.95 -6.20
CA PRO A 38 27.16 -19.14 -7.18
C PRO A 38 26.87 -17.72 -6.65
N ALA A 39 26.64 -16.79 -7.58
CA ALA A 39 26.50 -15.36 -7.30
C ALA A 39 25.27 -15.02 -6.44
N ASP A 40 24.23 -15.83 -6.48
CA ASP A 40 23.02 -15.72 -5.66
C ASP A 40 23.31 -15.93 -4.15
N ARG A 41 24.41 -16.61 -3.79
CA ARG A 41 24.82 -16.84 -2.40
C ARG A 41 25.59 -15.66 -1.77
N PHE A 42 25.80 -14.57 -2.49
CA PHE A 42 26.43 -13.35 -1.97
C PHE A 42 25.44 -12.18 -1.99
N TRP A 43 25.29 -11.46 -0.87
CA TRP A 43 24.31 -10.37 -0.72
C TRP A 43 24.38 -9.31 -1.82
N ARG A 44 25.60 -8.90 -2.21
CA ARG A 44 25.80 -7.88 -3.23
C ARG A 44 25.18 -8.30 -4.57
N SER A 45 25.48 -9.51 -5.03
CA SER A 45 25.00 -10.00 -6.33
C SER A 45 23.59 -10.58 -6.26
N GLY A 46 23.24 -11.31 -5.20
CA GLY A 46 21.93 -11.95 -5.03
C GLY A 46 20.79 -11.01 -4.59
N VAL A 47 21.11 -9.85 -3.99
CA VAL A 47 20.08 -8.91 -3.48
C VAL A 47 20.30 -7.49 -4.00
N GLN A 48 21.46 -6.88 -3.74
CA GLN A 48 21.67 -5.46 -4.05
C GLN A 48 21.70 -5.16 -5.56
N GLN A 49 22.33 -6.03 -6.35
CA GLN A 49 22.50 -5.86 -7.80
C GLN A 49 21.51 -6.69 -8.63
N SER A 50 20.76 -7.59 -7.99
CA SER A 50 19.74 -8.39 -8.66
C SER A 50 18.46 -7.60 -8.88
N ASP A 51 17.74 -7.91 -9.95
CA ASP A 51 16.39 -7.41 -10.16
C ASP A 51 15.44 -8.06 -9.12
N PRO A 52 14.79 -7.27 -8.23
CA PRO A 52 13.83 -7.77 -7.27
C PRO A 52 12.67 -8.57 -7.88
N ALA A 53 12.35 -8.35 -9.17
CA ALA A 53 11.30 -9.08 -9.87
C ALA A 53 11.73 -10.45 -10.41
N VAL A 54 13.04 -10.72 -10.48
CA VAL A 54 13.59 -11.97 -11.02
C VAL A 54 14.20 -12.83 -9.92
N MET A 55 15.03 -12.24 -9.07
CA MET A 55 15.79 -12.88 -7.97
C MET A 55 16.25 -14.31 -8.30
N PRO A 56 17.23 -14.48 -9.20
CA PRO A 56 17.71 -15.81 -9.62
C PRO A 56 18.17 -16.64 -8.42
N GLY A 57 17.79 -17.92 -8.40
CA GLY A 57 18.21 -18.87 -7.36
C GLY A 57 17.53 -18.69 -5.99
N ILE A 58 16.54 -17.80 -5.87
CA ILE A 58 15.84 -17.55 -4.59
C ILE A 58 15.08 -18.77 -4.06
N HIS A 59 14.66 -19.67 -4.94
CA HIS A 59 13.99 -20.93 -4.58
C HIS A 59 14.37 -22.03 -5.57
N SER A 60 14.61 -23.23 -5.05
CA SER A 60 14.83 -24.46 -5.81
C SER A 60 13.78 -25.46 -5.34
N PRO A 61 12.70 -25.68 -6.12
CA PRO A 61 11.56 -26.47 -5.67
C PRO A 61 11.96 -27.93 -5.42
N LYS A 62 11.43 -28.52 -4.35
CA LYS A 62 11.56 -29.98 -4.13
C LYS A 62 10.67 -30.79 -5.05
N PHE A 63 9.57 -30.19 -5.48
CA PHE A 63 8.61 -30.76 -6.42
C PHE A 63 7.93 -29.63 -7.19
N LEU A 64 7.50 -29.93 -8.42
CA LEU A 64 6.69 -29.02 -9.23
C LEU A 64 5.20 -29.37 -9.09
N ILE A 65 4.37 -28.35 -9.19
CA ILE A 65 2.91 -28.47 -9.27
C ILE A 65 2.54 -28.54 -10.75
N THR A 66 1.69 -29.50 -11.08
CA THR A 66 1.22 -29.78 -12.44
C THR A 66 -0.26 -29.43 -12.57
N ALA A 67 -0.76 -29.30 -13.80
CA ALA A 67 -2.19 -29.03 -14.03
C ALA A 67 -3.12 -30.17 -13.56
N ASP A 68 -2.59 -31.40 -13.47
CA ASP A 68 -3.31 -32.58 -13.00
C ASP A 68 -3.46 -32.63 -11.47
N ASP A 69 -2.62 -31.89 -10.73
CA ASP A 69 -2.68 -31.83 -9.28
C ASP A 69 -3.96 -31.16 -8.80
N THR A 70 -4.71 -31.84 -7.93
CA THR A 70 -5.81 -31.19 -7.20
C THR A 70 -5.23 -30.29 -6.11
N ILE A 71 -5.32 -28.98 -6.30
CA ILE A 71 -4.73 -28.00 -5.39
C ILE A 71 -5.80 -27.50 -4.42
N VAL A 72 -5.52 -27.65 -3.13
CA VAL A 72 -6.27 -26.99 -2.07
C VAL A 72 -5.42 -25.86 -1.51
N THR A 73 -5.97 -24.65 -1.50
CA THR A 73 -5.31 -23.45 -0.97
C THR A 73 -5.95 -23.09 0.37
N MET A 74 -5.15 -22.80 1.39
CA MET A 74 -5.62 -22.29 2.68
C MET A 74 -4.65 -21.23 3.23
N GLY A 75 -5.11 -20.43 4.18
CA GLY A 75 -4.25 -19.51 4.92
C GLY A 75 -4.79 -18.10 5.02
N SER A 76 -3.88 -17.16 5.24
CA SER A 76 -4.19 -15.72 5.31
C SER A 76 -4.64 -15.12 3.97
N CYS A 77 -4.98 -13.83 3.96
CA CYS A 77 -5.42 -13.07 2.78
C CYS A 77 -4.52 -13.26 1.54
N PHE A 78 -3.20 -13.43 1.71
CA PHE A 78 -2.27 -13.62 0.58
C PHE A 78 -2.47 -14.96 -0.16
N ALA A 79 -3.01 -16.00 0.50
CA ALA A 79 -3.35 -17.27 -0.15
C ALA A 79 -4.44 -17.11 -1.22
N GLN A 80 -5.30 -16.11 -1.08
CA GLN A 80 -6.36 -15.82 -2.06
C GLN A 80 -5.75 -15.41 -3.41
N HIS A 81 -4.64 -14.65 -3.41
CA HIS A 81 -3.94 -14.30 -4.63
C HIS A 81 -3.39 -15.54 -5.34
N ILE A 82 -2.79 -16.48 -4.60
CA ILE A 82 -2.26 -17.73 -5.18
C ILE A 82 -3.40 -18.56 -5.78
N ALA A 83 -4.52 -18.71 -5.05
CA ALA A 83 -5.67 -19.47 -5.51
C ALA A 83 -6.28 -18.88 -6.80
N ASN A 84 -6.49 -17.56 -6.83
CA ASN A 84 -7.06 -16.88 -7.99
C ASN A 84 -6.10 -16.93 -9.19
N TRP A 85 -4.79 -16.80 -8.95
CA TRP A 85 -3.77 -16.88 -9.98
C TRP A 85 -3.70 -18.26 -10.65
N LEU A 86 -3.74 -19.33 -9.84
CA LEU A 86 -3.76 -20.71 -10.30
C LEU A 86 -5.03 -21.00 -11.12
N ARG A 87 -6.20 -20.58 -10.64
CA ARG A 87 -7.48 -20.75 -11.38
C ARG A 87 -7.46 -20.02 -12.73
N ALA A 88 -6.93 -18.80 -12.76
CA ALA A 88 -6.82 -18.03 -14.00
C ALA A 88 -5.92 -18.70 -15.07
N ARG A 89 -5.06 -19.63 -14.65
CA ARG A 89 -4.17 -20.42 -15.51
C ARG A 89 -4.64 -21.86 -15.72
N ASN A 90 -5.91 -22.13 -15.42
CA ASN A 90 -6.53 -23.45 -15.59
C ASN A 90 -5.87 -24.59 -14.77
N PHE A 91 -5.16 -24.27 -13.68
CA PHE A 91 -4.79 -25.29 -12.71
C PHE A 91 -6.02 -25.77 -11.95
N ASN A 92 -6.01 -27.05 -11.56
CA ASN A 92 -7.12 -27.69 -10.88
C ASN A 92 -7.23 -27.23 -9.40
N VAL A 93 -7.86 -26.08 -9.18
CA VAL A 93 -8.16 -25.51 -7.84
C VAL A 93 -9.69 -25.52 -7.58
N PRO A 94 -10.29 -26.70 -7.32
CA PRO A 94 -11.73 -26.85 -7.22
C PRO A 94 -12.33 -26.11 -6.01
N PHE A 95 -13.59 -25.72 -6.16
CA PHE A 95 -14.44 -25.15 -5.10
C PHE A 95 -15.52 -26.16 -4.73
N TYR A 96 -15.57 -26.56 -3.46
CA TYR A 96 -16.37 -27.70 -2.98
C TYR A 96 -17.65 -27.30 -2.24
N ASP A 97 -17.83 -26.01 -1.98
CA ASP A 97 -18.85 -25.50 -1.07
C ASP A 97 -19.95 -24.74 -1.83
N THR A 98 -20.98 -24.28 -1.12
CA THR A 98 -22.04 -23.47 -1.72
C THR A 98 -21.52 -22.12 -2.18
N THR A 99 -22.10 -21.61 -3.26
CA THR A 99 -21.88 -20.24 -3.72
C THR A 99 -22.91 -19.25 -3.18
N ASP A 100 -23.92 -19.74 -2.47
CA ASP A 100 -25.07 -18.98 -2.04
C ASP A 100 -24.76 -18.12 -0.79
N HIS A 101 -25.15 -16.85 -0.83
CA HIS A 101 -24.94 -15.88 0.25
C HIS A 101 -23.49 -15.74 0.77
N ILE A 102 -22.49 -16.02 -0.07
CA ILE A 102 -21.06 -15.93 0.28
C ILE A 102 -20.45 -14.59 -0.19
N ARG A 103 -19.59 -13.98 0.65
CA ARG A 103 -18.83 -12.76 0.30
C ARG A 103 -17.70 -13.03 -0.70
N ALA A 104 -16.86 -14.02 -0.40
CA ALA A 104 -15.68 -14.34 -1.21
C ALA A 104 -15.50 -15.85 -1.39
N LYS A 105 -15.15 -16.27 -2.62
CA LYS A 105 -14.96 -17.68 -3.02
C LYS A 105 -13.49 -18.02 -3.28
N SER A 106 -12.60 -17.33 -2.59
CA SER A 106 -11.16 -17.36 -2.89
C SER A 106 -10.50 -18.70 -2.55
N PHE A 107 -11.03 -19.45 -1.58
CA PHE A 107 -10.48 -20.73 -1.12
C PHE A 107 -11.18 -21.95 -1.73
N SER A 108 -10.77 -23.18 -1.39
CA SER A 108 -11.42 -24.41 -1.87
C SER A 108 -12.76 -24.73 -1.17
N ALA A 109 -13.02 -24.12 -0.02
CA ALA A 109 -14.32 -24.15 0.67
C ALA A 109 -14.52 -22.86 1.49
N ASN A 110 -15.74 -22.62 2.00
CA ASN A 110 -16.11 -21.38 2.68
C ASN A 110 -15.63 -21.32 4.14
N TYR A 111 -14.35 -21.58 4.44
CA TYR A 111 -13.81 -21.50 5.82
C TYR A 111 -13.24 -20.12 6.17
N GLY A 112 -13.28 -19.15 5.26
CA GLY A 112 -12.69 -17.83 5.47
C GLY A 112 -11.16 -17.87 5.53
N ASN A 113 -10.56 -16.79 6.02
CA ASN A 113 -9.10 -16.76 6.22
C ASN A 113 -8.71 -17.65 7.42
N VAL A 114 -7.63 -18.42 7.23
CA VAL A 114 -7.02 -19.26 8.29
C VAL A 114 -5.71 -18.61 8.70
N TYR A 115 -5.72 -17.85 9.79
CA TYR A 115 -4.57 -17.02 10.17
C TYR A 115 -3.48 -17.79 10.91
N THR A 116 -3.85 -18.77 11.74
CA THR A 116 -2.90 -19.57 12.52
C THR A 116 -2.93 -21.05 12.14
N VAL A 117 -1.81 -21.75 12.36
CA VAL A 117 -1.74 -23.21 12.11
C VAL A 117 -2.70 -23.97 13.04
N ARG A 118 -2.86 -23.53 14.29
CA ARG A 118 -3.82 -24.11 15.24
C ARG A 118 -5.26 -24.06 14.71
N GLN A 119 -5.65 -22.98 14.05
CA GLN A 119 -6.96 -22.86 13.41
C GLN A 119 -7.11 -23.87 12.25
N ALA A 120 -6.06 -24.10 11.46
CA ALA A 120 -6.08 -25.13 10.41
C ALA A 120 -6.24 -26.54 11.00
N VAL A 121 -5.49 -26.86 12.08
CA VAL A 121 -5.62 -28.14 12.81
C VAL A 121 -7.04 -28.33 13.30
N GLN A 122 -7.62 -27.30 13.94
CA GLN A 122 -9.00 -27.33 14.40
C GLN A 122 -9.97 -27.61 13.25
N LEU A 123 -9.85 -26.92 12.10
CA LEU A 123 -10.73 -27.13 10.96
C LEU A 123 -10.71 -28.58 10.47
N VAL A 124 -9.53 -29.22 10.44
CA VAL A 124 -9.40 -30.64 10.10
C VAL A 124 -10.07 -31.53 11.16
N GLN A 125 -9.91 -31.21 12.44
CA GLN A 125 -10.59 -31.95 13.52
C GLN A 125 -12.11 -31.81 13.46
N GLU A 126 -12.63 -30.62 13.13
CA GLU A 126 -14.06 -30.36 12.92
C GLU A 126 -14.59 -31.15 11.71
N ALA A 127 -13.85 -31.17 10.58
CA ALA A 127 -14.22 -31.93 9.40
C ALA A 127 -14.25 -33.46 9.65
N ARG A 128 -13.48 -33.93 10.64
CA ARG A 128 -13.48 -35.32 11.11
C ARG A 128 -14.50 -35.61 12.22
N GLY A 129 -15.28 -34.60 12.64
CA GLY A 129 -16.25 -34.72 13.73
C GLY A 129 -15.61 -34.89 15.12
N MET A 130 -14.33 -34.57 15.27
CA MET A 130 -13.57 -34.72 16.52
C MET A 130 -13.56 -33.45 17.37
N TRP A 131 -14.02 -32.33 16.82
CA TRP A 131 -14.03 -31.04 17.49
C TRP A 131 -15.36 -30.33 17.32
N ARG A 132 -15.77 -29.58 18.36
CA ARG A 132 -16.98 -28.75 18.33
C ARG A 132 -16.78 -27.52 19.21
N CYS A 133 -17.07 -26.35 18.66
CA CYS A 133 -17.05 -25.10 19.42
C CYS A 133 -18.19 -25.06 20.44
N SER A 134 -17.89 -24.65 21.67
CA SER A 134 -18.89 -24.36 22.72
C SER A 134 -19.69 -23.09 22.45
N GLU A 135 -19.22 -22.26 21.52
CA GLU A 135 -19.93 -21.07 21.02
C GLU A 135 -20.36 -21.34 19.57
N PRO A 136 -21.52 -21.96 19.35
CA PRO A 136 -21.92 -22.42 18.02
C PRO A 136 -22.47 -21.30 17.14
N ALA A 137 -22.90 -20.17 17.72
CA ALA A 137 -23.46 -19.02 17.02
C ALA A 137 -23.31 -17.75 17.88
N TRP A 138 -23.09 -16.62 17.24
CA TRP A 138 -23.15 -15.30 17.89
C TRP A 138 -24.40 -14.55 17.44
N PRO A 139 -25.25 -14.09 18.37
CA PRO A 139 -26.41 -13.28 18.02
C PRO A 139 -25.98 -11.89 17.56
N VAL A 140 -26.65 -11.38 16.52
CA VAL A 140 -26.51 -10.02 16.00
C VAL A 140 -27.88 -9.48 15.62
N ASP A 141 -27.98 -8.17 15.36
CA ASP A 141 -29.20 -7.60 14.82
C ASP A 141 -29.55 -8.27 13.48
N GLY A 142 -30.75 -8.83 13.40
CA GLY A 142 -31.24 -9.52 12.21
C GLY A 142 -30.84 -10.99 12.07
N GLY A 143 -30.12 -11.60 13.04
CA GLY A 143 -29.88 -13.05 13.01
C GLY A 143 -28.67 -13.53 13.81
N PHE A 144 -27.93 -14.47 13.22
CA PHE A 144 -26.81 -15.17 13.84
C PHE A 144 -25.61 -15.22 12.90
N VAL A 145 -24.41 -15.04 13.45
CA VAL A 145 -23.12 -15.14 12.74
C VAL A 145 -22.35 -16.34 13.25
N ASP A 146 -21.62 -17.01 12.34
CA ASP A 146 -20.74 -18.12 12.67
C ASP A 146 -19.42 -17.58 13.28
N PRO A 147 -19.11 -17.87 14.55
CA PRO A 147 -17.91 -17.35 15.22
C PRO A 147 -16.60 -17.73 14.56
N LEU A 148 -16.59 -18.87 13.84
CA LEU A 148 -15.40 -19.41 13.20
C LEU A 148 -15.28 -18.98 11.74
N ARG A 149 -16.31 -18.31 11.19
CA ARG A 149 -16.37 -17.80 9.81
C ARG A 149 -17.11 -16.45 9.74
N PRO A 150 -16.75 -15.45 10.57
CA PRO A 150 -17.61 -14.30 10.84
C PRO A 150 -17.81 -13.37 9.64
N ALA A 151 -16.83 -13.24 8.73
CA ALA A 151 -17.00 -12.43 7.52
C ALA A 151 -17.37 -13.23 6.26
N GLN A 152 -17.60 -14.54 6.35
CA GLN A 152 -17.78 -15.35 5.14
C GLN A 152 -19.13 -15.08 4.43
N PHE A 153 -20.13 -14.58 5.14
CA PHE A 153 -21.52 -14.48 4.68
C PHE A 153 -21.96 -13.03 4.44
N ASN A 154 -22.75 -12.80 3.38
CA ASN A 154 -23.27 -11.47 3.02
C ASN A 154 -24.25 -10.94 4.07
N THR A 155 -25.04 -11.83 4.68
CA THR A 155 -26.06 -11.49 5.68
C THR A 155 -26.04 -12.49 6.83
N PRO A 156 -26.45 -12.11 8.05
CA PRO A 156 -26.62 -13.05 9.15
C PRO A 156 -27.60 -14.19 8.82
N PHE A 157 -27.43 -15.33 9.47
CA PHE A 157 -28.37 -16.46 9.38
C PHE A 157 -29.65 -16.15 10.16
N PRO A 158 -30.83 -16.50 9.64
CA PRO A 158 -32.10 -16.18 10.31
C PRO A 158 -32.35 -16.98 11.59
N SER A 159 -31.61 -18.09 11.80
CA SER A 159 -31.69 -18.89 13.03
C SER A 159 -30.41 -19.71 13.25
N GLU A 160 -30.13 -20.05 14.51
CA GLU A 160 -29.02 -20.96 14.86
C GLU A 160 -29.11 -22.30 14.12
N ALA A 161 -30.32 -22.87 13.98
CA ALA A 161 -30.51 -24.14 13.27
C ALA A 161 -30.07 -24.06 11.80
N ARG A 162 -30.33 -22.93 11.12
CA ARG A 162 -29.89 -22.70 9.73
C ARG A 162 -28.37 -22.54 9.65
N LEU A 163 -27.77 -21.85 10.62
CA LEU A 163 -26.32 -21.73 10.72
C LEU A 163 -25.65 -23.09 10.95
N GLN A 164 -26.18 -23.92 11.86
CA GLN A 164 -25.64 -25.26 12.13
C GLN A 164 -25.78 -26.20 10.92
N ALA A 165 -26.89 -26.12 10.18
CA ALA A 165 -27.05 -26.85 8.93
C ALA A 165 -25.99 -26.42 7.90
N ALA A 166 -25.81 -25.12 7.69
CA ALA A 166 -24.78 -24.59 6.80
C ALA A 166 -23.35 -24.96 7.24
N ARG A 167 -23.10 -25.03 8.55
CA ARG A 167 -21.82 -25.50 9.11
C ARG A 167 -21.60 -26.98 8.84
N THR A 168 -22.63 -27.80 8.96
CA THR A 168 -22.55 -29.24 8.65
C THR A 168 -22.19 -29.46 7.18
N ASP A 169 -22.84 -28.74 6.26
CA ASP A 169 -22.56 -28.87 4.83
C ASP A 169 -21.17 -28.32 4.46
N HIS A 170 -20.77 -27.21 5.07
CA HIS A 170 -19.41 -26.69 4.95
C HIS A 170 -18.35 -27.71 5.39
N LEU A 171 -18.51 -28.37 6.54
CA LEU A 171 -17.53 -29.35 7.02
C LEU A 171 -17.45 -30.58 6.11
N LYS A 172 -18.55 -30.99 5.45
CA LYS A 172 -18.53 -32.01 4.38
C LYS A 172 -17.74 -31.53 3.15
N ALA A 173 -17.90 -30.26 2.76
CA ALA A 173 -17.14 -29.67 1.67
C ALA A 173 -15.63 -29.63 1.99
N VAL A 174 -15.27 -29.22 3.21
CA VAL A 174 -13.88 -29.26 3.71
C VAL A 174 -13.32 -30.67 3.71
N HIS A 175 -14.08 -31.64 4.24
CA HIS A 175 -13.68 -33.04 4.21
C HIS A 175 -13.42 -33.52 2.78
N THR A 176 -14.29 -33.17 1.83
CA THR A 176 -14.15 -33.53 0.41
C THR A 176 -12.89 -32.91 -0.20
N ALA A 177 -12.67 -31.61 0.02
CA ALA A 177 -11.47 -30.91 -0.44
C ALA A 177 -10.19 -31.56 0.07
N LEU A 178 -10.11 -31.83 1.38
CA LEU A 178 -8.95 -32.46 2.01
C LEU A 178 -8.74 -33.91 1.57
N SER A 179 -9.81 -34.62 1.26
CA SER A 179 -9.77 -35.98 0.73
C SER A 179 -9.21 -36.03 -0.68
N GLN A 180 -9.47 -35.02 -1.52
CA GLN A 180 -9.14 -35.06 -2.94
C GLN A 180 -7.82 -34.40 -3.30
N LEU A 181 -7.23 -33.58 -2.42
CA LEU A 181 -6.03 -32.81 -2.78
C LEU A 181 -4.83 -33.69 -3.16
N ASP A 182 -3.93 -33.16 -3.98
CA ASP A 182 -2.59 -33.69 -4.21
C ASP A 182 -1.54 -32.73 -3.63
N VAL A 183 -1.86 -31.44 -3.65
CA VAL A 183 -1.02 -30.37 -3.10
C VAL A 183 -1.86 -29.46 -2.20
N LEU A 184 -1.39 -29.27 -0.97
CA LEU A 184 -1.88 -28.25 -0.05
C LEU A 184 -0.96 -27.03 -0.14
N VAL A 185 -1.47 -25.91 -0.63
CA VAL A 185 -0.77 -24.62 -0.54
C VAL A 185 -1.24 -23.90 0.71
N PHE A 186 -0.38 -23.76 1.71
CA PHE A 186 -0.72 -23.12 2.98
C PHE A 186 0.10 -21.86 3.23
N THR A 187 -0.59 -20.71 3.25
CA THR A 187 0.03 -19.41 3.57
C THR A 187 -0.10 -19.10 5.05
N LEU A 188 1.01 -19.19 5.79
CA LEU A 188 1.12 -18.88 7.20
C LEU A 188 0.88 -17.38 7.45
N GLY A 189 -0.13 -17.07 8.26
CA GLY A 189 -0.58 -15.71 8.51
C GLY A 189 0.08 -15.09 9.73
N LEU A 190 -0.37 -15.51 10.90
CA LEU A 190 -0.14 -14.89 12.21
C LEU A 190 0.22 -15.96 13.25
N THR A 191 0.78 -15.50 14.36
CA THR A 191 0.96 -16.29 15.59
C THR A 191 -0.05 -15.91 16.68
N GLU A 192 -0.67 -14.74 16.55
CA GLU A 192 -1.71 -14.23 17.44
C GLU A 192 -3.08 -14.78 17.06
N ALA A 193 -3.88 -15.15 18.06
CA ALA A 193 -5.28 -15.51 17.90
C ALA A 193 -6.08 -15.30 19.20
N TRP A 194 -7.39 -15.56 19.13
CA TRP A 194 -8.28 -15.58 20.28
C TRP A 194 -8.81 -16.99 20.50
N ARG A 195 -8.82 -17.44 21.75
CA ARG A 195 -9.25 -18.78 22.13
C ARG A 195 -10.50 -18.72 23.01
N VAL A 196 -11.49 -19.54 22.68
CA VAL A 196 -12.63 -19.83 23.56
C VAL A 196 -12.14 -20.78 24.65
N ILE A 197 -12.06 -20.30 25.90
CA ILE A 197 -11.44 -21.02 27.03
C ILE A 197 -12.09 -22.39 27.26
N ALA A 198 -13.43 -22.45 27.23
CA ALA A 198 -14.18 -23.64 27.61
C ALA A 198 -13.95 -24.86 26.70
N CYS A 199 -13.72 -24.63 25.41
CA CYS A 199 -13.51 -25.71 24.43
C CYS A 199 -12.13 -25.68 23.78
N GLY A 200 -11.36 -24.60 23.93
CA GLY A 200 -10.08 -24.42 23.28
C GLY A 200 -10.15 -23.95 21.81
N SER A 201 -11.35 -23.68 21.28
CA SER A 201 -11.51 -23.27 19.87
C SER A 201 -10.79 -21.95 19.59
N ILE A 202 -10.07 -21.89 18.48
CA ILE A 202 -9.40 -20.71 17.96
C ILE A 202 -10.34 -19.95 17.02
N LEU A 203 -10.59 -18.70 17.37
CA LEU A 203 -11.36 -17.77 16.58
C LEU A 203 -10.43 -17.06 15.58
N PRO A 204 -10.88 -16.83 14.33
CA PRO A 204 -10.09 -16.12 13.31
C PRO A 204 -9.84 -14.65 13.68
N MET A 205 -10.74 -14.05 14.47
CA MET A 205 -10.75 -12.64 14.84
C MET A 205 -11.21 -12.50 16.30
N ALA A 206 -10.86 -11.39 16.95
CA ALA A 206 -11.36 -11.09 18.28
C ALA A 206 -12.90 -10.93 18.27
N PRO A 207 -13.61 -11.46 19.27
CA PRO A 207 -15.02 -11.11 19.49
C PRO A 207 -15.19 -9.58 19.57
N GLY A 208 -16.24 -9.06 18.94
CA GLY A 208 -16.54 -7.62 18.89
C GLY A 208 -15.95 -6.88 17.69
N VAL A 209 -15.10 -7.51 16.87
CA VAL A 209 -14.57 -6.86 15.65
C VAL A 209 -15.60 -6.91 14.51
N ILE A 210 -16.18 -8.09 14.26
CA ILE A 210 -17.26 -8.28 13.28
C ILE A 210 -18.59 -8.54 13.98
N ALA A 211 -18.57 -9.46 14.95
CA ALA A 211 -19.73 -9.90 15.71
C ALA A 211 -19.26 -10.45 17.07
N GLY A 212 -20.21 -10.78 17.94
CA GLY A 212 -19.93 -11.23 19.30
C GLY A 212 -19.47 -10.08 20.21
N GLN A 213 -19.18 -10.42 21.47
CA GLN A 213 -18.65 -9.50 22.46
C GLN A 213 -17.52 -10.19 23.22
N ILE A 214 -16.45 -9.45 23.49
CA ILE A 214 -15.35 -9.97 24.29
C ILE A 214 -15.81 -10.18 25.74
N ASP A 215 -15.36 -11.28 26.33
CA ASP A 215 -15.62 -11.65 27.72
C ASP A 215 -14.37 -12.37 28.22
N ASP A 216 -13.65 -11.76 29.14
CA ASP A 216 -12.36 -12.24 29.65
C ASP A 216 -12.46 -13.59 30.39
N ASN A 217 -13.67 -14.02 30.78
CA ASN A 217 -13.90 -15.34 31.38
C ASN A 217 -14.16 -16.43 30.34
N ARG A 218 -14.44 -16.04 29.09
CA ARG A 218 -14.78 -16.96 27.98
C ARG A 218 -13.73 -16.96 26.89
N HIS A 219 -13.02 -15.84 26.73
CA HIS A 219 -12.11 -15.58 25.64
C HIS A 219 -10.76 -15.15 26.19
N GLU A 220 -9.69 -15.67 25.59
CA GLU A 220 -8.33 -15.28 25.92
C GLU A 220 -7.51 -15.03 24.66
N PHE A 221 -6.61 -14.06 24.75
CA PHE A 221 -5.59 -13.83 23.75
C PHE A 221 -4.49 -14.90 23.86
N VAL A 222 -4.08 -15.45 22.72
CA VAL A 222 -2.97 -16.40 22.63
C VAL A 222 -1.98 -15.98 21.55
N ASN A 223 -0.69 -16.20 21.80
CA ASN A 223 0.36 -15.98 20.82
C ASN A 223 1.26 -17.23 20.75
N PHE A 224 1.07 -18.04 19.72
CA PHE A 224 1.72 -19.34 19.58
C PHE A 224 3.23 -19.18 19.36
N ARG A 225 4.01 -19.92 20.14
CA ARG A 225 5.46 -19.94 20.04
C ARG A 225 5.93 -20.95 19.01
N TYR A 226 7.20 -20.84 18.60
CA TYR A 226 7.85 -21.72 17.62
C TYR A 226 7.49 -23.22 17.80
N ASN A 227 7.68 -23.79 19.00
CA ASN A 227 7.44 -25.22 19.23
C ASN A 227 5.96 -25.61 19.05
N GLU A 228 5.04 -24.70 19.39
CA GLU A 228 3.60 -24.93 19.25
C GLU A 228 3.20 -24.90 17.78
N VAL A 229 3.70 -23.93 17.01
CA VAL A 229 3.43 -23.82 15.58
C VAL A 229 4.03 -25.02 14.82
N LEU A 230 5.23 -25.46 15.17
CA LEU A 230 5.86 -26.64 14.56
C LEU A 230 5.05 -27.90 14.88
N ALA A 231 4.66 -28.10 16.14
CA ALA A 231 3.80 -29.21 16.53
C ALA A 231 2.44 -29.16 15.79
N ASP A 232 1.88 -27.97 15.59
CA ASP A 232 0.63 -27.79 14.86
C ASP A 232 0.77 -28.10 13.37
N LEU A 233 1.90 -27.81 12.72
CA LEU A 233 2.14 -28.20 11.32
C LEU A 233 2.22 -29.72 11.19
N CYS A 234 2.92 -30.39 12.10
CA CYS A 234 2.93 -31.85 12.16
C CYS A 234 1.52 -32.40 12.38
N ALA A 235 0.76 -31.85 13.33
CA ALA A 235 -0.61 -32.27 13.62
C ALA A 235 -1.56 -32.01 12.43
N LEU A 236 -1.35 -30.92 11.68
CA LEU A 236 -2.11 -30.62 10.47
C LEU A 236 -1.85 -31.67 9.39
N HIS A 237 -0.58 -31.97 9.13
CA HIS A 237 -0.20 -33.01 8.17
C HIS A 237 -0.81 -34.37 8.55
N GLU A 238 -0.58 -34.83 9.78
CA GLU A 238 -1.11 -36.10 10.28
C GLU A 238 -2.64 -36.13 10.28
N GLY A 239 -3.28 -35.02 10.62
CA GLY A 239 -4.72 -34.87 10.61
C GLY A 239 -5.33 -35.08 9.23
N ILE A 240 -4.73 -34.48 8.20
CA ILE A 240 -5.14 -34.62 6.80
C ILE A 240 -4.80 -36.01 6.27
N LEU A 241 -3.61 -36.54 6.58
CA LEU A 241 -3.20 -37.88 6.17
C LEU A 241 -4.18 -38.94 6.71
N ALA A 242 -4.56 -38.84 7.98
CA ALA A 242 -5.56 -39.70 8.59
C ALA A 242 -6.95 -39.55 7.94
N LEU A 243 -7.39 -38.32 7.66
CA LEU A 243 -8.66 -38.04 6.94
C LEU A 243 -8.68 -38.74 5.57
N ARG A 244 -7.54 -38.79 4.89
CA ARG A 244 -7.39 -39.40 3.56
C ARG A 244 -7.18 -40.91 3.56
N GLY A 245 -7.16 -41.55 4.73
CA GLY A 245 -6.84 -42.97 4.88
C GLY A 245 -5.38 -43.30 4.57
N GLY A 246 -4.44 -42.40 4.88
CA GLY A 246 -3.00 -42.63 4.69
C GLY A 246 -2.46 -42.26 3.31
N ARG A 247 -3.29 -41.76 2.38
CA ARG A 247 -2.80 -41.33 1.06
C ARG A 247 -1.94 -40.08 1.21
N ALA A 248 -0.69 -40.15 0.74
CA ALA A 248 0.25 -39.04 0.78
C ALA A 248 -0.24 -37.82 -0.02
N PHE A 249 0.27 -36.65 0.34
CA PHE A 249 0.10 -35.39 -0.38
C PHE A 249 1.31 -34.51 -0.15
N ARG A 250 1.43 -33.44 -0.95
CA ARG A 250 2.54 -32.49 -0.85
C ARG A 250 2.07 -31.19 -0.20
N MET A 251 2.96 -30.55 0.55
CA MET A 251 2.68 -29.27 1.20
C MET A 251 3.60 -28.19 0.63
N LEU A 252 3.02 -27.11 0.11
CA LEU A 252 3.77 -25.91 -0.23
C LEU A 252 3.43 -24.83 0.80
N LEU A 253 4.39 -24.55 1.68
CA LEU A 253 4.28 -23.51 2.68
C LEU A 253 4.76 -22.18 2.11
N THR A 254 4.15 -21.10 2.55
CA THR A 254 4.69 -19.76 2.38
C THR A 254 4.29 -18.87 3.56
N VAL A 255 5.08 -17.84 3.87
CA VAL A 255 4.72 -16.85 4.89
C VAL A 255 4.09 -15.64 4.20
N SER A 256 2.97 -15.17 4.75
CA SER A 256 2.31 -13.97 4.27
C SER A 256 3.16 -12.72 4.51
N PRO A 257 3.40 -11.88 3.50
CA PRO A 257 4.13 -10.63 3.65
C PRO A 257 3.37 -9.55 4.43
N VAL A 258 2.06 -9.71 4.61
CA VAL A 258 1.18 -8.70 5.22
C VAL A 258 1.40 -8.63 6.74
N PRO A 259 1.87 -7.49 7.30
CA PRO A 259 1.99 -7.27 8.74
C PRO A 259 0.65 -7.37 9.49
N LEU A 260 0.67 -7.51 10.82
CA LEU A 260 -0.55 -7.43 11.64
C LEU A 260 -1.18 -6.04 11.47
N THR A 261 -2.51 -5.95 11.38
CA THR A 261 -3.20 -4.66 11.48
C THR A 261 -3.08 -4.10 12.90
N ALA A 262 -3.35 -4.95 13.89
CA ALA A 262 -3.22 -4.63 15.30
C ALA A 262 -2.67 -5.84 16.07
N THR A 263 -2.06 -5.58 17.23
CA THR A 263 -1.63 -6.63 18.17
C THR A 263 -2.38 -6.46 19.47
N ALA A 264 -2.83 -7.56 20.06
CA ALA A 264 -3.41 -7.57 21.41
C ALA A 264 -2.33 -7.75 22.49
N SER A 265 -1.07 -7.93 22.09
CA SER A 265 0.05 -7.91 23.03
C SER A 265 0.38 -6.48 23.50
N GLN A 266 1.18 -6.37 24.56
CA GLN A 266 1.69 -5.06 25.02
C GLN A 266 2.84 -4.51 24.15
N ASN A 267 3.23 -5.21 23.08
CA ASN A 267 4.31 -4.79 22.21
C ASN A 267 3.82 -3.80 21.16
N HIS A 268 4.74 -3.01 20.62
CA HIS A 268 4.46 -2.20 19.43
C HIS A 268 4.13 -3.10 18.22
N VAL A 269 3.12 -2.74 17.43
CA VAL A 269 2.61 -3.55 16.29
C VAL A 269 3.69 -3.96 15.29
N LEU A 270 4.67 -3.08 15.01
CA LEU A 270 5.82 -3.41 14.16
C LEU A 270 6.70 -4.53 14.75
N SER A 271 6.95 -4.49 16.07
CA SER A 271 7.74 -5.50 16.77
C SER A 271 6.99 -6.84 16.82
N ALA A 272 5.69 -6.80 17.14
CA ALA A 272 4.81 -7.96 17.12
C ALA A 272 4.72 -8.60 15.72
N SER A 273 4.59 -7.77 14.67
CA SER A 273 4.60 -8.22 13.28
C SER A 273 5.91 -8.88 12.90
N THR A 274 7.04 -8.25 13.24
CA THR A 274 8.36 -8.82 12.96
C THR A 274 8.55 -10.16 13.68
N TYR A 275 8.18 -10.24 14.96
CA TYR A 275 8.22 -11.49 15.73
C TYR A 275 7.37 -12.58 15.08
N SER A 276 6.11 -12.26 14.77
CA SER A 276 5.15 -13.22 14.21
C SER A 276 5.67 -13.82 12.90
N LYS A 277 6.12 -12.98 11.96
CA LYS A 277 6.64 -13.45 10.67
C LYS A 277 7.96 -14.20 10.82
N SER A 278 8.83 -13.79 11.73
CA SER A 278 10.10 -14.47 12.00
C SER A 278 9.88 -15.88 12.56
N VAL A 279 8.97 -16.04 13.52
CA VAL A 279 8.60 -17.36 14.08
C VAL A 279 8.04 -18.26 12.99
N LEU A 280 7.05 -17.78 12.23
CA LEU A 280 6.43 -18.57 11.16
C LEU A 280 7.45 -18.97 10.09
N ARG A 281 8.37 -18.06 9.73
CA ARG A 281 9.40 -18.33 8.74
C ARG A 281 10.41 -19.37 9.22
N ALA A 282 10.85 -19.27 10.47
CA ALA A 282 11.75 -20.25 11.07
C ALA A 282 11.10 -21.64 11.09
N VAL A 283 9.86 -21.73 11.58
CA VAL A 283 9.10 -22.99 11.64
C VAL A 283 8.89 -23.58 10.24
N ALA A 284 8.50 -22.77 9.25
CA ALA A 284 8.34 -23.25 7.88
C ALA A 284 9.65 -23.80 7.30
N GLY A 285 10.78 -23.15 7.59
CA GLY A 285 12.10 -23.58 7.17
C GLY A 285 12.48 -24.94 7.75
N ASP A 286 12.36 -25.10 9.06
CA ASP A 286 12.73 -26.33 9.75
C ASP A 286 11.77 -27.48 9.40
N PHE A 287 10.45 -27.20 9.36
CA PHE A 287 9.46 -28.17 8.91
C PHE A 287 9.76 -28.67 7.49
N CYS A 288 10.08 -27.76 6.56
CA CYS A 288 10.45 -28.19 5.22
C CYS A 288 11.79 -28.93 5.22
N ALA A 289 12.81 -28.50 5.96
CA ALA A 289 14.10 -29.19 6.00
C ALA A 289 13.95 -30.67 6.43
N ASP A 290 13.10 -30.93 7.41
CA ASP A 290 12.90 -32.27 7.98
C ASP A 290 11.92 -33.16 7.17
N HIS A 291 11.10 -32.57 6.29
CA HIS A 291 10.04 -33.29 5.58
C HIS A 291 10.19 -33.19 4.05
N PRO A 292 10.51 -34.29 3.33
CA PRO A 292 10.66 -34.28 1.86
C PRO A 292 9.38 -33.90 1.08
N PHE A 293 8.20 -34.16 1.66
CA PHE A 293 6.91 -33.83 1.05
C PHE A 293 6.52 -32.34 1.19
N ALA A 294 7.28 -31.57 1.96
CA ALA A 294 7.00 -30.17 2.25
C ALA A 294 8.09 -29.26 1.67
N ASP A 295 7.67 -28.16 1.04
CA ASP A 295 8.56 -27.15 0.48
C ASP A 295 8.11 -25.73 0.86
N TYR A 296 9.03 -24.77 0.78
CA TYR A 296 8.79 -23.37 1.15
C TYR A 296 9.00 -22.43 -0.04
N PHE A 297 7.94 -21.73 -0.44
CA PHE A 297 8.02 -20.65 -1.43
C PHE A 297 8.25 -19.29 -0.74
N PRO A 298 9.26 -18.48 -1.13
CA PRO A 298 9.65 -17.27 -0.41
C PRO A 298 8.83 -16.02 -0.77
N SER A 299 7.50 -16.05 -0.65
CA SER A 299 6.69 -14.84 -0.94
C SER A 299 6.92 -13.72 0.06
N PHE A 300 7.17 -14.06 1.33
CA PHE A 300 7.48 -13.08 2.38
C PHE A 300 8.73 -12.28 2.03
N GLU A 301 9.80 -12.97 1.62
CA GLU A 301 11.09 -12.38 1.29
C GLU A 301 11.07 -11.60 -0.03
N LEU A 302 10.33 -12.08 -1.03
CA LEU A 302 10.17 -11.36 -2.30
C LEU A 302 9.53 -9.97 -2.07
N VAL A 303 8.46 -9.89 -1.27
CA VAL A 303 7.80 -8.62 -0.96
C VAL A 303 8.62 -7.76 0.01
N ASN A 304 9.24 -8.36 1.02
CA ASN A 304 10.05 -7.65 2.01
C ASN A 304 11.50 -7.42 1.56
N ASN A 305 11.79 -7.59 0.27
CA ASN A 305 13.14 -7.42 -0.27
C ASN A 305 13.64 -5.98 0.01
N PRO A 306 14.73 -5.80 0.77
CA PRO A 306 15.23 -4.47 1.11
C PRO A 306 15.70 -3.67 -0.11
N ALA A 307 16.07 -4.34 -1.21
CA ALA A 307 16.39 -3.67 -2.47
C ALA A 307 15.19 -2.88 -3.03
N ALA A 308 13.97 -3.35 -2.76
CA ALA A 308 12.73 -2.68 -3.15
C ALA A 308 12.38 -1.47 -2.26
N LYS A 309 13.05 -1.28 -1.11
CA LYS A 309 12.85 -0.13 -0.20
C LYS A 309 11.37 0.12 0.13
N SER A 310 10.65 -0.95 0.46
CA SER A 310 9.21 -0.96 0.75
C SER A 310 8.28 -0.56 -0.41
N ALA A 311 8.79 -0.44 -1.65
CA ALA A 311 7.99 -0.07 -2.82
C ALA A 311 6.89 -1.09 -3.16
N HIS A 312 6.97 -2.30 -2.62
CA HIS A 312 5.98 -3.37 -2.81
C HIS A 312 4.74 -3.22 -1.93
N PHE A 313 4.75 -2.31 -0.95
CA PHE A 313 3.58 -1.99 -0.14
C PHE A 313 2.85 -0.75 -0.66
N GLU A 314 1.56 -0.69 -0.40
CA GLU A 314 0.71 0.50 -0.52
C GLU A 314 1.09 1.56 0.51
N ASP A 315 0.48 2.74 0.42
CA ASP A 315 0.80 3.88 1.28
C ASP A 315 0.59 3.61 2.78
N ASN A 316 -0.25 2.63 3.14
CA ASN A 316 -0.43 2.17 4.51
C ASN A 316 0.74 1.31 5.04
N LEU A 317 1.75 1.04 4.21
CA LEU A 317 2.92 0.21 4.51
C LEU A 317 2.59 -1.23 4.95
N ARG A 318 1.38 -1.71 4.64
CA ARG A 318 0.86 -3.01 5.08
C ARG A 318 0.27 -3.82 3.93
N SER A 319 -0.61 -3.21 3.14
CA SER A 319 -1.22 -3.85 1.97
C SER A 319 -0.17 -4.01 0.87
N VAL A 320 -0.15 -5.16 0.20
CA VAL A 320 0.79 -5.40 -0.91
C VAL A 320 0.20 -4.84 -2.18
N LYS A 321 1.00 -4.10 -2.95
CA LYS A 321 0.59 -3.52 -4.23
C LYS A 321 0.21 -4.60 -5.24
N PRO A 322 -0.79 -4.36 -6.10
CA PRO A 322 -1.14 -5.26 -7.19
C PRO A 322 0.06 -5.69 -8.04
N ASP A 323 0.93 -4.75 -8.44
CA ASP A 323 2.12 -5.04 -9.23
C ASP A 323 3.13 -5.93 -8.48
N ALA A 324 3.23 -5.77 -7.15
CA ALA A 324 4.09 -6.62 -6.33
C ALA A 324 3.52 -8.03 -6.18
N VAL A 325 2.20 -8.16 -6.03
CA VAL A 325 1.51 -9.46 -6.08
C VAL A 325 1.79 -10.14 -7.43
N ALA A 326 1.60 -9.43 -8.55
CA ALA A 326 1.85 -9.97 -9.89
C ALA A 326 3.30 -10.44 -10.07
N MET A 327 4.27 -9.68 -9.55
CA MET A 327 5.68 -10.05 -9.55
C MET A 327 5.92 -11.35 -8.76
N VAL A 328 5.38 -11.46 -7.54
CA VAL A 328 5.51 -12.68 -6.73
C VAL A 328 4.86 -13.88 -7.43
N MET A 329 3.68 -13.69 -8.02
CA MET A 329 2.99 -14.76 -8.73
C MET A 329 3.70 -15.19 -10.02
N SER A 330 4.39 -14.26 -10.69
CA SER A 330 5.27 -14.58 -11.84
C SER A 330 6.50 -15.40 -11.41
N CYS A 331 7.07 -15.09 -10.23
CA CYS A 331 8.12 -15.92 -9.62
C CYS A 331 7.57 -17.30 -9.24
N PHE A 332 6.38 -17.36 -8.63
CA PHE A 332 5.73 -18.62 -8.26
C PHE A 332 5.49 -19.51 -9.48
N GLU A 333 4.95 -18.94 -10.57
CA GLU A 333 4.74 -19.64 -11.84
C GLU A 333 6.05 -20.21 -12.37
N ARG A 334 7.09 -19.38 -12.48
CA ARG A 334 8.40 -19.78 -13.02
C ARG A 334 9.07 -20.87 -12.18
N LEU A 335 8.94 -20.82 -10.86
CA LEU A 335 9.72 -21.65 -9.94
C LEU A 335 8.97 -22.88 -9.43
N CYS A 336 7.64 -22.83 -9.31
CA CYS A 336 6.85 -23.89 -8.68
C CYS A 336 5.99 -24.69 -9.66
N LEU A 337 5.70 -24.15 -10.86
CA LEU A 337 4.77 -24.77 -11.81
C LEU A 337 5.53 -25.44 -12.95
N GLN A 338 5.04 -26.61 -13.39
CA GLN A 338 5.50 -27.24 -14.61
C GLN A 338 4.75 -26.62 -15.80
N SER A 339 5.47 -25.98 -16.74
CA SER A 339 4.86 -25.33 -17.89
C SER A 339 4.22 -26.34 -18.86
N ALA A 340 2.92 -26.20 -19.11
CA ALA A 340 2.32 -26.63 -20.38
C ALA A 340 2.71 -25.61 -21.46
N GLU A 341 2.82 -26.03 -22.73
CA GLU A 341 3.27 -25.19 -23.83
C GLU A 341 2.63 -23.78 -23.86
N ASP A 342 3.47 -22.82 -24.27
CA ASP A 342 3.32 -21.37 -24.21
C ASP A 342 2.00 -20.83 -24.80
N SER A 343 0.95 -20.76 -23.97
CA SER A 343 -0.29 -20.05 -24.30
C SER A 343 -0.20 -18.60 -23.79
N GLY A 344 -0.18 -17.67 -24.75
CA GLY A 344 0.08 -16.24 -24.59
C GLY A 344 -0.44 -15.56 -23.33
N VAL A 345 0.45 -14.75 -22.74
CA VAL A 345 0.22 -13.92 -21.56
C VAL A 345 -0.85 -12.86 -21.83
N THR A 346 -2.02 -13.01 -21.21
CA THR A 346 -2.98 -11.92 -20.99
C THR A 346 -2.71 -11.31 -19.62
N SER A 347 -2.52 -9.99 -19.54
CA SER A 347 -2.47 -9.25 -18.27
C SER A 347 -3.81 -9.40 -17.54
N ALA A 348 -3.84 -10.20 -16.48
CA ALA A 348 -5.04 -10.49 -15.72
C ALA A 348 -5.29 -9.44 -14.63
N GLY A 349 -6.53 -8.98 -14.52
CA GLY A 349 -7.00 -8.09 -13.46
C GLY A 349 -6.91 -8.77 -12.09
N ILE A 350 -6.34 -8.05 -11.13
CA ILE A 350 -6.23 -8.47 -9.73
C ILE A 350 -7.56 -8.12 -9.08
N GLY A 351 -8.40 -9.12 -8.80
CA GLY A 351 -9.66 -8.93 -8.08
C GLY A 351 -9.42 -8.51 -6.62
N ASP A 352 -10.35 -7.72 -6.08
CA ASP A 352 -10.35 -7.23 -4.71
C ASP A 352 -10.27 -8.39 -3.69
N VAL A 353 -9.23 -8.35 -2.85
CA VAL A 353 -9.06 -9.28 -1.72
C VAL A 353 -9.66 -8.64 -0.47
N ASP A 354 -10.75 -9.21 0.02
CA ASP A 354 -11.40 -8.81 1.28
C ASP A 354 -10.64 -9.42 2.47
N CYS A 355 -9.99 -8.57 3.27
CA CYS A 355 -9.15 -8.99 4.39
C CYS A 355 -9.76 -8.54 5.73
N GLU A 356 -10.32 -9.49 6.47
CA GLU A 356 -11.03 -9.26 7.74
C GLU A 356 -10.13 -8.60 8.79
N ASP A 357 -8.84 -8.94 8.81
CA ASP A 357 -7.84 -8.34 9.72
C ASP A 357 -7.72 -6.82 9.50
N ALA A 358 -7.98 -6.31 8.29
CA ALA A 358 -7.96 -4.87 8.01
C ALA A 358 -9.11 -4.11 8.69
N LEU A 359 -10.18 -4.80 9.12
CA LEU A 359 -11.28 -4.17 9.86
C LEU A 359 -10.82 -3.64 11.23
N LEU A 360 -9.70 -4.15 11.75
CA LEU A 360 -9.11 -3.65 13.00
C LEU A 360 -8.64 -2.18 12.90
N ASP A 361 -8.35 -1.68 11.70
CA ASP A 361 -7.97 -0.28 11.48
C ASP A 361 -9.07 0.69 11.95
N ALA A 362 -10.35 0.27 11.90
CA ALA A 362 -11.47 1.09 12.37
C ALA A 362 -11.42 1.40 13.88
N PHE A 363 -10.70 0.59 14.66
CA PHE A 363 -10.59 0.72 16.12
C PHE A 363 -9.34 1.50 16.56
N ALA A 364 -8.48 1.93 15.64
CA ALA A 364 -7.24 2.66 15.93
C ALA A 364 -7.43 4.17 16.18
N THR A 365 -8.67 4.65 16.33
CA THR A 365 -8.96 6.09 16.47
C THR A 365 -8.49 6.61 17.84
N PRO A 366 -7.74 7.73 17.91
CA PRO A 366 -7.42 8.37 19.17
C PRO A 366 -8.68 8.85 19.89
N ALA A 367 -8.66 8.79 21.23
CA ALA A 367 -9.74 9.27 22.08
C ALA A 367 -10.21 10.67 21.68
N VAL A 368 -11.50 10.77 21.34
CA VAL A 368 -12.20 12.03 21.07
C VAL A 368 -12.23 12.86 22.35
N ILE A 369 -11.59 14.04 22.33
CA ILE A 369 -11.79 15.07 23.34
C ILE A 369 -13.10 15.79 23.02
N SER A 370 -13.99 15.82 24.00
CA SER A 370 -15.34 16.37 23.90
C SER A 370 -15.35 17.87 23.53
N GLY A 371 -15.91 18.16 22.37
CA GLY A 371 -16.45 19.46 21.98
C GLY A 371 -17.82 19.24 21.33
N LYS A 372 -18.79 20.11 21.62
CA LYS A 372 -20.16 20.03 21.07
C LYS A 372 -20.11 19.83 19.55
N VAL A 373 -20.76 18.75 19.09
CA VAL A 373 -20.78 18.33 17.69
C VAL A 373 -21.57 19.33 16.85
N ASP A 374 -20.86 19.99 15.94
CA ASP A 374 -21.47 20.52 14.71
C ASP A 374 -21.74 19.31 13.80
N ASN A 375 -23.01 18.98 13.58
CA ASN A 375 -23.43 17.80 12.83
C ASN A 375 -23.29 17.97 11.30
N THR A 376 -22.77 19.10 10.81
CA THR A 376 -22.60 19.33 9.36
C THR A 376 -21.22 18.84 8.88
N PRO A 377 -21.14 18.01 7.83
CA PRO A 377 -19.86 17.51 7.34
C PRO A 377 -19.05 18.58 6.58
N LEU A 378 -17.73 18.43 6.56
CA LEU A 378 -16.83 19.19 5.69
C LEU A 378 -16.83 18.55 4.29
N LEU A 379 -17.05 19.33 3.24
CA LEU A 379 -16.79 18.90 1.87
C LEU A 379 -15.40 19.36 1.45
N VAL A 380 -14.51 18.42 1.13
CA VAL A 380 -13.15 18.71 0.67
C VAL A 380 -12.97 18.19 -0.74
N VAL A 381 -12.58 19.06 -1.65
CA VAL A 381 -12.42 18.71 -3.06
C VAL A 381 -11.04 19.11 -3.54
N GLY A 382 -10.52 18.41 -4.54
CA GLY A 382 -9.24 18.78 -5.10
C GLY A 382 -8.86 17.98 -6.33
N ASN A 383 -7.69 18.28 -6.86
CA ASN A 383 -7.03 17.48 -7.88
C ASN A 383 -6.05 16.50 -7.21
N SER A 384 -4.99 16.09 -7.90
CA SER A 384 -4.00 15.16 -7.36
C SER A 384 -3.28 15.64 -6.08
N HIS A 385 -3.32 16.92 -5.73
CA HIS A 385 -2.79 17.43 -4.46
C HIS A 385 -3.69 17.14 -3.24
N LEU A 386 -4.92 16.69 -3.45
CA LEU A 386 -5.86 16.38 -2.37
C LEU A 386 -5.32 15.29 -1.43
N ALA A 387 -4.55 14.34 -1.96
CA ALA A 387 -3.95 13.25 -1.18
C ALA A 387 -3.08 13.77 -0.03
N GLY A 388 -2.26 14.80 -0.28
CA GLY A 388 -1.41 15.42 0.76
C GLY A 388 -2.21 16.23 1.80
N ALA A 389 -3.43 16.65 1.46
CA ALA A 389 -4.29 17.45 2.32
C ALA A 389 -5.31 16.62 3.14
N ARG A 390 -5.45 15.33 2.81
CA ARG A 390 -6.51 14.45 3.32
C ARG A 390 -6.45 14.28 4.84
N THR A 391 -5.26 13.95 5.36
CA THR A 391 -5.06 13.69 6.79
C THR A 391 -5.40 14.90 7.66
N HIS A 392 -5.10 16.12 7.19
CA HIS A 392 -5.46 17.35 7.91
C HIS A 392 -6.97 17.56 7.97
N ALA A 393 -7.65 17.35 6.85
CA ALA A 393 -9.10 17.46 6.80
C ALA A 393 -9.79 16.42 7.70
N GLU A 394 -9.38 15.16 7.64
CA GLU A 394 -9.88 14.08 8.50
C GLU A 394 -9.58 14.36 9.99
N GLY A 395 -8.43 14.95 10.30
CA GLY A 395 -8.04 15.40 11.65
C GLY A 395 -8.60 16.76 12.07
N ASN A 396 -9.68 17.25 11.46
CA ASN A 396 -10.22 18.57 11.79
C ASN A 396 -10.55 18.72 13.29
N PRO A 397 -10.28 19.88 13.90
CA PRO A 397 -10.43 20.07 15.36
C PRO A 397 -11.89 20.21 15.81
N PHE A 398 -12.85 20.09 14.89
CA PHE A 398 -14.28 20.29 15.15
C PHE A 398 -15.05 18.96 15.27
N GLY A 399 -14.39 17.82 15.01
CA GLY A 399 -15.02 16.50 15.03
C GLY A 399 -16.07 16.31 13.93
N GLN A 400 -16.02 17.12 12.87
CA GLN A 400 -16.95 17.03 11.74
C GLN A 400 -16.56 15.85 10.84
N ALA A 401 -17.55 15.10 10.36
CA ALA A 401 -17.33 14.10 9.32
C ALA A 401 -16.86 14.77 8.01
N VAL A 402 -16.03 14.09 7.22
CA VAL A 402 -15.43 14.67 6.01
C VAL A 402 -15.84 13.88 4.77
N GLN A 403 -16.21 14.59 3.71
CA GLN A 403 -16.57 14.05 2.41
C GLN A 403 -15.55 14.53 1.38
N PHE A 404 -15.04 13.63 0.52
CA PHE A 404 -13.98 13.95 -0.45
C PHE A 404 -14.42 13.77 -1.91
N ALA A 405 -14.06 14.72 -2.80
CA ALA A 405 -14.15 14.54 -4.26
C ALA A 405 -12.83 14.86 -4.99
N MET A 406 -12.39 13.91 -5.82
CA MET A 406 -11.27 14.10 -6.77
C MET A 406 -11.79 14.63 -8.11
N LEU A 407 -11.49 15.90 -8.43
CA LEU A 407 -12.04 16.61 -9.58
C LEU A 407 -11.60 16.02 -10.93
N ASN A 408 -10.39 15.48 -11.00
CA ASN A 408 -9.83 14.91 -12.24
C ASN A 408 -10.58 13.66 -12.72
N PHE A 409 -11.37 13.03 -11.84
CA PHE A 409 -12.05 11.76 -12.09
C PHE A 409 -13.55 11.92 -12.36
N LEU A 410 -14.04 13.17 -12.44
CA LEU A 410 -15.45 13.48 -12.64
C LEU A 410 -15.87 13.39 -14.12
N LYS A 411 -17.12 12.97 -14.37
CA LYS A 411 -17.74 12.84 -15.70
C LYS A 411 -17.89 14.22 -16.38
N PRO A 412 -18.42 15.25 -15.70
CA PRO A 412 -18.14 16.64 -16.05
C PRO A 412 -17.23 17.33 -15.01
N ASP A 413 -16.44 18.31 -15.44
CA ASP A 413 -15.79 19.26 -14.53
C ASP A 413 -16.87 20.03 -13.74
N PRO A 414 -16.90 19.95 -12.39
CA PRO A 414 -17.96 20.55 -11.60
C PRO A 414 -17.97 22.08 -11.67
N PHE A 415 -16.84 22.71 -12.03
CA PHE A 415 -16.82 24.16 -12.27
C PHE A 415 -17.59 24.54 -13.55
N ALA A 416 -17.73 23.62 -14.52
CA ALA A 416 -18.52 23.84 -15.73
C ALA A 416 -20.03 23.71 -15.46
N THR A 417 -20.43 22.80 -14.57
CA THR A 417 -21.85 22.50 -14.27
C THR A 417 -22.33 23.10 -12.94
N ILE A 418 -21.55 24.00 -12.33
CA ILE A 418 -21.82 24.56 -11.00
C ILE A 418 -23.20 25.23 -10.89
N LYS A 419 -23.71 25.85 -11.96
CA LYS A 419 -25.06 26.45 -12.00
C LYS A 419 -26.19 25.41 -11.89
N GLN A 420 -25.94 24.19 -12.33
CA GLN A 420 -26.94 23.11 -12.38
C GLN A 420 -26.90 22.28 -11.09
N ARG A 421 -25.70 21.90 -10.65
CA ARG A 421 -25.50 20.95 -9.53
C ARG A 421 -25.04 21.60 -8.23
N ARG A 422 -24.80 22.92 -8.21
CA ARG A 422 -24.39 23.70 -7.03
C ARG A 422 -23.20 23.13 -6.25
N PHE A 423 -22.32 22.38 -6.93
CA PHE A 423 -21.18 21.69 -6.32
C PHE A 423 -21.59 20.68 -5.22
N ARG A 424 -22.82 20.12 -5.33
CA ARG A 424 -23.42 19.18 -4.37
C ARG A 424 -23.50 17.73 -4.87
N GLU A 425 -23.36 17.51 -6.17
CA GLU A 425 -23.52 16.18 -6.78
C GLU A 425 -22.30 15.89 -7.67
N PHE A 426 -21.60 14.80 -7.35
CA PHE A 426 -20.40 14.38 -8.05
C PHE A 426 -20.64 13.02 -8.69
N SER A 427 -20.27 12.89 -9.97
CA SER A 427 -20.36 11.63 -10.68
C SER A 427 -19.02 11.26 -11.28
N PHE A 428 -18.57 10.03 -11.07
CA PHE A 428 -17.25 9.57 -11.49
C PHE A 428 -17.30 8.87 -12.84
N ARG A 429 -16.22 8.93 -13.61
CA ARG A 429 -16.11 8.27 -14.92
C ARG A 429 -16.23 6.74 -14.73
N ALA A 430 -16.96 6.09 -15.63
CA ALA A 430 -17.16 4.64 -15.56
C ALA A 430 -15.82 3.91 -15.73
N GLY A 431 -15.57 2.88 -14.91
CA GLY A 431 -14.34 2.09 -14.95
C GLY A 431 -13.16 2.66 -14.15
N LEU A 432 -13.39 3.66 -13.28
CA LEU A 432 -12.44 4.05 -12.24
C LEU A 432 -12.86 3.38 -10.92
N ASP A 433 -12.11 2.37 -10.47
CA ASP A 433 -12.32 1.71 -9.18
C ASP A 433 -11.81 2.61 -8.05
N ASP A 434 -12.63 3.57 -7.65
CA ASP A 434 -12.38 4.46 -6.51
C ASP A 434 -13.55 4.34 -5.52
N LYS A 435 -13.28 4.48 -4.22
CA LYS A 435 -14.27 4.40 -3.12
C LYS A 435 -15.29 5.55 -3.15
N PHE A 436 -15.25 6.41 -4.16
CA PHE A 436 -16.12 7.57 -4.34
C PHE A 436 -17.21 7.36 -5.40
N ALA A 437 -17.63 6.13 -5.70
CA ALA A 437 -18.78 5.88 -6.58
C ALA A 437 -19.92 6.88 -6.29
N ASP A 438 -20.41 7.56 -7.34
CA ASP A 438 -21.30 8.74 -7.33
C ASP A 438 -21.81 9.14 -5.93
N PHE A 439 -21.21 10.17 -5.33
CA PHE A 439 -21.61 10.64 -4.00
C PHE A 439 -22.26 12.02 -4.06
N THR A 440 -23.25 12.20 -3.19
CA THR A 440 -23.94 13.48 -2.97
C THR A 440 -23.39 14.13 -1.72
N ALA A 441 -22.94 15.38 -1.81
CA ALA A 441 -22.48 16.18 -0.68
C ALA A 441 -23.67 16.62 0.18
N LYS A 442 -24.16 15.70 1.00
CA LYS A 442 -25.32 15.87 1.85
C LYS A 442 -24.97 16.75 3.06
N ASP A 443 -25.76 17.79 3.27
CA ASP A 443 -25.73 18.68 4.45
C ASP A 443 -24.41 19.42 4.74
N ALA A 444 -23.40 19.33 3.87
CA ALA A 444 -22.14 20.02 4.06
C ALA A 444 -22.31 21.55 4.04
N ARG A 445 -21.82 22.26 5.04
CA ARG A 445 -21.90 23.74 5.10
C ARG A 445 -20.57 24.43 4.84
N THR A 446 -19.48 23.70 4.92
CA THR A 446 -18.13 24.19 4.64
C THR A 446 -17.54 23.46 3.44
N LEU A 447 -17.02 24.23 2.48
CA LEU A 447 -16.29 23.72 1.32
C LEU A 447 -14.81 24.08 1.43
N ILE A 448 -13.92 23.10 1.31
CA ILE A 448 -12.47 23.30 1.21
C ILE A 448 -12.03 22.79 -0.17
N ILE A 449 -11.47 23.68 -0.99
CA ILE A 449 -10.90 23.36 -2.30
C ILE A 449 -9.38 23.32 -2.16
N VAL A 450 -8.77 22.21 -2.55
CA VAL A 450 -7.31 22.02 -2.51
C VAL A 450 -6.76 22.04 -3.94
N GLY A 451 -5.89 23.00 -4.21
CA GLY A 451 -5.19 23.14 -5.48
C GLY A 451 -6.09 23.66 -6.61
N CYS A 452 -6.33 22.83 -7.62
CA CYS A 452 -7.20 23.16 -8.77
C CYS A 452 -6.72 24.37 -9.60
N GLY A 453 -5.40 24.47 -9.82
CA GLY A 453 -4.81 25.49 -10.70
C GLY A 453 -4.65 26.87 -10.06
N PHE A 454 -5.12 27.06 -8.83
CA PHE A 454 -4.75 28.22 -8.03
C PHE A 454 -3.30 28.04 -7.53
N MET A 455 -2.37 28.85 -8.06
CA MET A 455 -0.92 28.80 -7.80
C MET A 455 -0.23 27.46 -8.17
N GLY A 456 1.02 27.26 -7.76
CA GLY A 456 1.82 26.07 -8.04
C GLY A 456 2.03 25.84 -9.55
N ASP A 457 1.80 24.61 -9.99
CA ASP A 457 1.87 24.22 -11.40
C ASP A 457 0.90 25.01 -12.30
N GLY A 458 -0.13 25.64 -11.74
CA GLY A 458 -1.04 26.56 -12.46
C GLY A 458 -0.34 27.81 -13.02
N ILE A 459 0.73 28.28 -12.37
CA ILE A 459 1.57 29.40 -12.85
C ILE A 459 2.40 28.95 -14.05
N VAL A 460 2.91 27.74 -13.98
CA VAL A 460 3.83 27.17 -14.97
C VAL A 460 3.11 26.89 -16.30
N ARG A 461 1.85 26.43 -16.24
CA ARG A 461 1.05 26.06 -17.41
C ARG A 461 0.63 27.23 -18.32
N VAL A 462 0.89 28.47 -17.93
CA VAL A 462 0.49 29.66 -18.72
C VAL A 462 1.39 29.90 -19.94
N HIS A 463 2.65 29.46 -19.89
CA HIS A 463 3.68 29.81 -20.89
C HIS A 463 3.78 28.83 -22.09
N GLY A 464 2.88 27.86 -22.21
CA GLY A 464 2.77 26.99 -23.39
C GLY A 464 2.57 25.51 -23.07
N GLU A 465 2.56 24.67 -24.12
CA GLU A 465 2.46 23.22 -23.96
C GLU A 465 3.68 22.64 -23.24
N LEU A 466 3.44 21.66 -22.38
CA LEU A 466 4.49 20.85 -21.78
C LEU A 466 5.15 19.98 -22.85
N ARG A 467 6.47 19.83 -22.79
CA ARG A 467 7.27 18.96 -23.67
C ARG A 467 7.57 17.64 -22.97
N ALA A 468 7.92 16.61 -23.74
CA ALA A 468 8.35 15.33 -23.18
C ALA A 468 9.56 15.54 -22.24
N GLY A 469 9.58 14.82 -21.11
CA GLY A 469 10.70 14.84 -20.17
C GLY A 469 12.00 14.26 -20.76
N ALA A 470 13.08 14.34 -19.99
CA ALA A 470 14.39 13.79 -20.37
C ALA A 470 14.35 12.26 -20.63
N PRO A 471 15.35 11.69 -21.34
CA PRO A 471 15.45 10.24 -21.58
C PRO A 471 15.36 9.45 -20.27
N GLY A 472 14.44 8.49 -20.18
CA GLY A 472 14.12 7.75 -18.95
C GLY A 472 12.74 8.07 -18.35
N CYS A 473 12.02 9.05 -18.90
CA CYS A 473 10.60 9.27 -18.60
C CYS A 473 9.67 8.48 -19.52
N ASP A 474 8.49 8.10 -19.01
CA ASP A 474 7.45 7.32 -19.69
C ASP A 474 6.70 8.05 -20.82
N GLY A 475 7.34 9.02 -21.49
CA GLY A 475 6.74 9.76 -22.60
C GLY A 475 5.69 10.82 -22.21
N ARG A 476 5.51 11.13 -20.91
CA ARG A 476 4.62 12.22 -20.48
C ARG A 476 5.19 13.61 -20.82
N LYS A 477 4.32 14.49 -21.35
CA LYS A 477 4.58 15.92 -21.56
C LYS A 477 4.63 16.64 -20.21
N ILE A 478 5.82 16.76 -19.60
CA ILE A 478 6.01 17.34 -18.26
C ILE A 478 7.00 18.50 -18.19
N SER A 479 7.82 18.79 -19.20
CA SER A 479 8.81 19.87 -19.15
C SER A 479 8.26 21.17 -19.76
N PRO A 480 7.95 22.21 -18.96
CA PRO A 480 7.51 23.51 -19.46
C PRO A 480 8.66 24.34 -20.01
N THR A 481 8.37 25.38 -20.78
CA THR A 481 9.33 26.44 -21.09
C THR A 481 8.88 27.73 -20.42
N MET A 482 9.63 28.17 -19.42
CA MET A 482 9.37 29.39 -18.66
C MET A 482 10.43 30.44 -19.02
N PRO A 483 10.05 31.70 -19.28
CA PRO A 483 11.04 32.74 -19.53
C PRO A 483 11.76 33.13 -18.24
N ILE A 484 13.09 33.26 -18.30
CA ILE A 484 13.88 33.83 -17.21
C ILE A 484 13.58 35.33 -17.11
N VAL A 485 13.18 35.78 -15.93
CA VAL A 485 12.84 37.17 -15.63
C VAL A 485 13.50 37.58 -14.32
N SER A 486 13.83 38.87 -14.19
CA SER A 486 14.51 39.42 -13.00
C SER A 486 13.67 40.44 -12.23
N SER A 487 12.44 40.71 -12.68
CA SER A 487 11.52 41.65 -12.01
C SER A 487 10.07 41.39 -12.42
N VAL A 488 9.13 41.87 -11.60
CA VAL A 488 7.70 41.88 -11.92
C VAL A 488 7.41 43.08 -12.81
N THR A 489 7.00 42.84 -14.06
CA THR A 489 6.62 43.89 -15.02
C THR A 489 5.14 43.84 -15.35
N ASP A 490 4.55 44.94 -15.81
CA ASP A 490 3.14 44.98 -16.24
C ASP A 490 2.85 43.97 -17.36
N ALA A 491 3.82 43.73 -18.24
CA ALA A 491 3.70 42.72 -19.30
C ALA A 491 3.62 41.29 -18.72
N LEU A 492 4.43 41.00 -17.69
CA LEU A 492 4.40 39.71 -17.00
C LEU A 492 3.09 39.52 -16.23
N VAL A 493 2.62 40.54 -15.52
CA VAL A 493 1.31 40.54 -14.84
C VAL A 493 0.18 40.31 -15.84
N LYS A 494 0.21 41.00 -16.99
CA LYS A 494 -0.79 40.85 -18.05
C LYS A 494 -0.83 39.44 -18.63
N THR A 495 0.30 38.74 -18.67
CA THR A 495 0.39 37.33 -19.12
C THR A 495 -0.48 36.41 -18.25
N TYR A 496 -0.53 36.68 -16.95
CA TYR A 496 -1.32 35.89 -15.98
C TYR A 496 -2.77 36.34 -15.83
N ALA A 497 -3.17 37.49 -16.40
CA ALA A 497 -4.50 38.06 -16.21
C ALA A 497 -5.63 37.10 -16.60
N LYS A 498 -5.46 36.32 -17.67
CA LYS A 498 -6.47 35.35 -18.13
C LYS A 498 -6.64 34.18 -17.17
N SER A 499 -5.54 33.55 -16.75
CA SER A 499 -5.61 32.38 -15.86
C SER A 499 -6.07 32.77 -14.45
N ALA A 500 -5.53 33.86 -13.92
CA ALA A 500 -5.97 34.42 -12.64
C ALA A 500 -7.45 34.85 -12.67
N GLY A 501 -7.89 35.48 -13.77
CA GLY A 501 -9.29 35.84 -13.98
C GLY A 501 -10.22 34.63 -14.03
N ALA A 502 -9.79 33.50 -14.59
CA ALA A 502 -10.58 32.27 -14.60
C ALA A 502 -10.81 31.71 -13.18
N ILE A 503 -9.78 31.70 -12.32
CA ILE A 503 -9.92 31.30 -10.91
C ILE A 503 -10.91 32.20 -10.18
N VAL A 504 -10.81 33.53 -10.37
CA VAL A 504 -11.76 34.48 -9.77
C VAL A 504 -13.18 34.26 -10.30
N GLN A 505 -13.36 33.95 -11.58
CA GLN A 505 -14.67 33.62 -12.13
C GLN A 505 -15.26 32.34 -11.52
N TYR A 506 -14.45 31.31 -11.26
CA TYR A 506 -14.91 30.12 -10.55
C TYR A 506 -15.32 30.43 -9.12
N ALA A 507 -14.54 31.23 -8.41
CA ALA A 507 -14.90 31.69 -7.07
C ALA A 507 -16.24 32.43 -7.07
N ARG A 508 -16.43 33.40 -7.99
CA ARG A 508 -17.72 34.11 -8.12
C ARG A 508 -18.89 33.17 -8.41
N LYS A 509 -18.70 32.13 -9.24
CA LYS A 509 -19.73 31.12 -9.48
C LYS A 509 -20.04 30.29 -8.24
N ILE A 510 -19.03 29.97 -7.42
CA ILE A 510 -19.26 29.29 -6.14
C ILE A 510 -20.11 30.17 -5.23
N GLU A 511 -19.79 31.46 -5.14
CA GLU A 511 -20.53 32.42 -4.30
C GLU A 511 -21.97 32.65 -4.77
N GLU A 512 -22.18 32.69 -6.09
CA GLU A 512 -23.49 32.96 -6.69
C GLU A 512 -24.40 31.73 -6.72
N PHE A 513 -23.85 30.54 -6.96
CA PHE A 513 -24.64 29.33 -7.24
C PHE A 513 -24.56 28.24 -6.16
N CYS A 514 -23.71 28.39 -5.14
CA CYS A 514 -23.57 27.38 -4.09
C CYS A 514 -23.95 27.91 -2.71
N ASP A 515 -24.69 27.09 -1.96
CA ASP A 515 -25.16 27.41 -0.61
C ASP A 515 -24.19 26.86 0.45
N PHE A 516 -22.92 27.25 0.37
CA PHE A 516 -21.93 26.99 1.44
C PHE A 516 -21.81 28.20 2.34
N ASP A 517 -21.72 28.00 3.64
CA ASP A 517 -21.61 29.09 4.62
C ASP A 517 -20.17 29.62 4.67
N GLN A 518 -19.18 28.73 4.54
CA GLN A 518 -17.76 29.05 4.44
C GLN A 518 -17.13 28.31 3.27
N VAL A 519 -16.28 29.00 2.51
CA VAL A 519 -15.52 28.40 1.40
C VAL A 519 -14.06 28.80 1.54
N PHE A 520 -13.18 27.81 1.58
CA PHE A 520 -11.73 27.98 1.57
C PHE A 520 -11.16 27.41 0.28
N TRP A 521 -10.23 28.11 -0.34
CA TRP A 521 -9.49 27.64 -1.50
C TRP A 521 -7.99 27.70 -1.23
N ILE A 522 -7.43 26.54 -0.90
CA ILE A 522 -6.01 26.36 -0.59
C ILE A 522 -5.22 26.31 -1.90
N ALA A 523 -4.17 27.13 -1.98
CA ALA A 523 -3.23 27.16 -3.09
C ALA A 523 -2.58 25.79 -3.35
N SER A 524 -2.34 25.48 -4.61
CA SER A 524 -1.50 24.35 -5.00
C SER A 524 -0.08 24.58 -4.49
N PRO A 525 0.63 23.54 -4.01
CA PRO A 525 2.03 23.68 -3.66
C PRO A 525 2.86 24.01 -4.91
N ASP A 526 3.96 24.74 -4.69
CA ASP A 526 5.01 24.81 -5.69
C ASP A 526 5.73 23.45 -5.73
N MET A 527 6.31 23.09 -6.88
CA MET A 527 7.12 21.86 -6.94
C MET A 527 8.40 22.02 -6.11
N THR A 528 8.96 20.91 -5.65
CA THR A 528 10.23 20.96 -4.94
C THR A 528 11.39 21.35 -5.85
N GLU A 529 12.47 21.92 -5.29
CA GLU A 529 13.61 22.38 -6.09
C GLU A 529 14.20 21.26 -6.98
N ALA A 530 14.31 20.03 -6.48
CA ALA A 530 14.80 18.90 -7.26
C ALA A 530 13.92 18.61 -8.48
N VAL A 531 12.60 18.73 -8.32
CA VAL A 531 11.63 18.55 -9.41
C VAL A 531 11.65 19.74 -10.35
N ALA A 532 11.85 20.96 -9.83
CA ALA A 532 12.02 22.15 -10.65
C ALA A 532 13.28 22.05 -11.51
N ARG A 533 14.42 21.62 -10.96
CA ARG A 533 15.66 21.39 -11.72
C ARG A 533 15.44 20.38 -12.83
N PHE A 534 14.74 19.30 -12.52
CA PHE A 534 14.37 18.30 -13.51
C PHE A 534 13.45 18.84 -14.63
N ARG A 535 12.40 19.60 -14.27
CA ARG A 535 11.36 20.03 -15.23
C ARG A 535 11.72 21.31 -16.00
N LEU A 536 12.43 22.24 -15.37
CA LEU A 536 12.71 23.59 -15.85
C LEU A 536 14.20 23.81 -16.17
N GLY A 537 15.09 22.93 -15.71
CA GLY A 537 16.53 23.03 -15.88
C GLY A 537 17.21 23.87 -14.80
N ASP A 538 18.49 23.56 -14.54
CA ASP A 538 19.30 24.25 -13.53
C ASP A 538 19.40 25.75 -13.80
N GLU A 539 19.57 26.15 -15.07
CA GLU A 539 19.68 27.56 -15.46
C GLU A 539 18.47 28.40 -14.98
N PHE A 540 17.25 27.85 -15.12
CA PHE A 540 16.04 28.55 -14.68
C PHE A 540 15.90 28.58 -13.15
N VAL A 541 16.25 27.48 -12.49
CA VAL A 541 16.18 27.39 -11.02
C VAL A 541 17.19 28.34 -10.38
N ASP A 542 18.42 28.34 -10.88
CA ASP A 542 19.51 29.17 -10.38
C ASP A 542 19.29 30.66 -10.68
N SER A 543 18.51 31.00 -11.72
CA SER A 543 18.17 32.38 -12.02
C SER A 543 17.20 33.02 -11.01
N ALA A 544 16.60 32.23 -10.10
CA ALA A 544 15.56 32.67 -9.17
C ALA A 544 14.40 33.44 -9.87
N ALA A 545 14.04 33.03 -11.09
CA ALA A 545 12.99 33.69 -11.86
C ALA A 545 11.58 33.37 -11.33
N PHE A 546 11.39 32.19 -10.72
CA PHE A 546 10.08 31.70 -10.31
C PHE A 546 9.36 32.58 -9.26
N PRO A 547 10.02 33.13 -8.22
CA PRO A 547 9.43 34.14 -7.34
C PRO A 547 8.77 35.32 -8.06
N HIS A 548 9.38 35.80 -9.15
CA HIS A 548 8.84 36.91 -9.94
C HIS A 548 7.59 36.50 -10.71
N HIS A 549 7.55 35.28 -11.26
CA HIS A 549 6.35 34.71 -11.89
C HIS A 549 5.22 34.54 -10.88
N ARG A 550 5.51 34.04 -9.68
CA ARG A 550 4.55 33.89 -8.59
C ARG A 550 3.99 35.24 -8.15
N ALA A 551 4.85 36.24 -7.96
CA ALA A 551 4.44 37.60 -7.60
C ALA A 551 3.60 38.26 -8.70
N ALA A 552 3.96 38.08 -9.98
CA ALA A 552 3.19 38.58 -11.11
C ALA A 552 1.80 37.93 -11.20
N TYR A 553 1.70 36.62 -10.99
CA TYR A 553 0.43 35.91 -10.90
C TYR A 553 -0.43 36.45 -9.75
N LEU A 554 0.14 36.62 -8.55
CA LEU A 554 -0.58 37.17 -7.40
C LEU A 554 -1.08 38.59 -7.65
N ALA A 555 -0.28 39.46 -8.28
CA ALA A 555 -0.72 40.80 -8.67
C ALA A 555 -1.88 40.78 -9.68
N ALA A 556 -1.81 39.89 -10.67
CA ALA A 556 -2.89 39.71 -11.64
C ALA A 556 -4.17 39.18 -10.97
N PHE A 557 -4.01 38.23 -10.05
CA PHE A 557 -5.09 37.64 -9.27
C PHE A 557 -5.77 38.65 -8.35
N GLN A 558 -5.00 39.43 -7.57
CA GLN A 558 -5.54 40.49 -6.72
C GLN A 558 -6.29 41.55 -7.54
N LYS A 559 -5.75 41.95 -8.69
CA LYS A 559 -6.42 42.88 -9.62
C LYS A 559 -7.74 42.32 -10.15
N ALA A 560 -7.80 41.02 -10.45
CA ALA A 560 -9.02 40.36 -10.92
C ALA A 560 -10.05 40.17 -9.78
N LEU A 561 -9.58 39.84 -8.57
CA LEU A 561 -10.42 39.58 -7.41
C LEU A 561 -11.21 40.83 -7.00
N GLY A 562 -10.55 42.00 -6.97
CA GLY A 562 -11.18 43.25 -6.55
C GLY A 562 -11.38 43.32 -5.03
N THR A 563 -12.49 43.91 -4.57
CA THR A 563 -12.66 44.33 -3.16
C THR A 563 -13.47 43.41 -2.24
N ALA A 564 -14.03 42.28 -2.70
CA ALA A 564 -14.61 41.27 -1.81
C ALA A 564 -15.04 40.01 -2.56
N GLY A 565 -14.83 38.85 -1.93
CA GLY A 565 -15.46 37.57 -2.24
C GLY A 565 -15.68 36.78 -0.95
N LYS A 566 -16.77 36.01 -0.88
CA LYS A 566 -17.08 35.05 0.20
C LYS A 566 -16.12 33.85 0.21
N VAL A 567 -15.43 33.56 -0.90
CA VAL A 567 -14.35 32.55 -0.97
C VAL A 567 -13.06 33.09 -0.36
N ARG A 568 -12.53 32.37 0.63
CA ARG A 568 -11.26 32.68 1.30
C ARG A 568 -10.12 31.93 0.63
N PHE A 569 -9.20 32.65 0.00
CA PHE A 569 -8.01 32.07 -0.61
C PHE A 569 -6.89 31.93 0.42
N VAL A 570 -6.35 30.72 0.55
CA VAL A 570 -5.31 30.38 1.53
C VAL A 570 -4.02 30.09 0.78
N CYS A 571 -3.03 30.98 0.91
CA CYS A 571 -1.71 30.82 0.32
C CYS A 571 -0.74 30.20 1.33
N HIS A 572 0.18 29.37 0.84
CA HIS A 572 1.24 28.80 1.67
C HIS A 572 2.27 29.87 2.07
N PRO A 573 2.89 29.77 3.26
CA PRO A 573 3.95 30.68 3.70
C PRO A 573 5.25 30.36 2.96
N THR A 574 5.38 30.85 1.73
CA THR A 574 6.48 30.47 0.82
C THR A 574 7.86 30.72 1.42
N ASP A 575 8.04 31.78 2.20
CA ASP A 575 9.34 32.14 2.77
C ASP A 575 9.87 31.09 3.77
N SER A 576 8.99 30.38 4.48
CA SER A 576 9.39 29.31 5.39
C SER A 576 9.49 27.94 4.70
N LEU A 577 8.77 27.76 3.59
CA LEU A 577 8.64 26.48 2.89
C LEU A 577 9.52 26.34 1.63
N SER A 578 10.18 27.41 1.19
CA SER A 578 10.97 27.43 -0.04
C SER A 578 12.48 27.42 0.20
N GLU A 579 13.22 26.90 -0.78
CA GLU A 579 14.65 27.13 -0.93
C GLU A 579 14.92 28.57 -1.42
N ALA A 580 16.20 28.96 -1.47
CA ALA A 580 16.61 30.27 -1.98
C ALA A 580 16.23 30.50 -3.46
N SER A 581 16.09 29.42 -4.24
CA SER A 581 15.60 29.46 -5.63
C SER A 581 14.12 29.89 -5.74
N GLY A 582 13.38 29.84 -4.63
CA GLY A 582 11.96 30.15 -4.57
C GLY A 582 11.01 28.97 -4.79
N PHE A 583 11.54 27.79 -5.06
CA PHE A 583 10.81 26.53 -5.11
C PHE A 583 10.73 25.87 -3.73
N SER A 584 9.76 24.96 -3.53
CA SER A 584 9.58 24.30 -2.25
C SER A 584 10.81 23.48 -1.85
N LYS A 585 11.09 23.41 -0.54
CA LYS A 585 12.20 22.61 -0.01
C LYS A 585 12.05 21.14 -0.37
N ASN A 586 13.17 20.49 -0.69
CA ASN A 586 13.16 19.08 -1.09
C ASN A 586 12.65 18.12 -0.01
N VAL A 587 12.73 18.53 1.27
CA VAL A 587 12.13 17.78 2.39
C VAL A 587 10.62 17.62 2.26
N TYR A 588 9.96 18.49 1.50
CA TYR A 588 8.52 18.42 1.27
C TYR A 588 8.14 17.54 0.08
N ALA A 589 9.07 16.87 -0.61
CA ALA A 589 8.73 15.97 -1.70
C ALA A 589 7.85 14.80 -1.20
N ALA A 590 6.74 14.51 -1.89
CA ALA A 590 5.89 13.36 -1.58
C ALA A 590 6.56 12.02 -1.96
N HIS A 591 7.35 12.03 -3.03
CA HIS A 591 8.01 10.86 -3.58
C HIS A 591 9.47 11.16 -3.96
N ARG A 592 10.30 10.12 -4.03
CA ARG A 592 11.70 10.23 -4.50
C ARG A 592 11.81 10.36 -6.02
N ASN A 593 10.70 10.24 -6.73
CA ASN A 593 10.65 10.38 -8.18
C ASN A 593 10.85 11.85 -8.56
N ILE A 594 11.92 12.13 -9.29
CA ILE A 594 12.34 13.51 -9.62
C ILE A 594 11.38 14.24 -10.58
N TRP A 595 10.39 13.54 -11.15
CA TRP A 595 9.33 14.12 -11.98
C TRP A 595 8.03 14.36 -11.22
N ASP A 596 7.93 13.93 -9.96
CA ASP A 596 6.71 14.02 -9.18
C ASP A 596 6.58 15.39 -8.51
N ILE A 597 5.53 16.12 -8.86
CA ILE A 597 5.31 17.50 -8.40
C ILE A 597 4.61 17.59 -7.05
N HIS A 598 4.18 16.46 -6.47
CA HIS A 598 3.39 16.47 -5.25
C HIS A 598 4.27 16.72 -4.04
N CYS A 599 3.78 17.56 -3.13
CA CYS A 599 4.35 17.72 -1.80
C CYS A 599 3.67 16.77 -0.81
N ASN A 600 4.42 16.33 0.20
CA ASN A 600 3.92 15.50 1.29
C ASN A 600 2.97 16.30 2.21
N ALA A 601 2.33 15.59 3.14
CA ALA A 601 1.30 16.17 3.99
C ALA A 601 1.78 17.38 4.81
N SER A 602 3.01 17.34 5.33
CA SER A 602 3.55 18.41 6.19
C SER A 602 3.62 19.78 5.49
N TYR A 603 3.63 19.81 4.15
CA TYR A 603 3.58 21.06 3.40
C TYR A 603 2.28 21.84 3.65
N PHE A 604 1.18 21.14 3.94
CA PHE A 604 -0.15 21.73 4.10
C PHE A 604 -0.46 22.17 5.54
N ASP A 605 0.42 21.88 6.52
CA ASP A 605 0.22 22.17 7.95
C ASP A 605 -0.24 23.62 8.18
N ALA A 606 0.53 24.59 7.69
CA ALA A 606 0.26 26.01 7.90
C ALA A 606 -1.05 26.47 7.23
N ALA A 607 -1.38 25.92 6.07
CA ALA A 607 -2.60 26.26 5.36
C ALA A 607 -3.84 25.76 6.10
N PHE A 608 -3.82 24.52 6.59
CA PHE A 608 -4.94 23.98 7.37
C PHE A 608 -5.06 24.64 8.75
N GLU A 609 -3.96 24.95 9.43
CA GLU A 609 -4.01 25.75 10.66
C GLU A 609 -4.68 27.11 10.44
N GLN A 610 -4.42 27.76 9.30
CA GLN A 610 -5.12 28.98 8.93
C GLN A 610 -6.62 28.73 8.72
N VAL A 611 -7.01 27.70 7.95
CA VAL A 611 -8.42 27.34 7.74
C VAL A 611 -9.12 27.10 9.08
N TRP A 612 -8.52 26.33 9.98
CA TRP A 612 -9.06 26.02 11.31
C TRP A 612 -9.17 27.24 12.21
N ARG A 613 -8.19 28.15 12.18
CA ARG A 613 -8.24 29.41 12.91
C ARG A 613 -9.40 30.28 12.41
N GLU A 614 -9.61 30.35 11.10
CA GLU A 614 -10.67 31.17 10.51
C GLU A 614 -12.07 30.58 10.71
N LEU A 615 -12.20 29.25 10.65
CA LEU A 615 -13.44 28.56 11.01
C LEU A 615 -13.81 28.78 12.48
N ARG A 616 -12.84 28.71 13.40
CA ARG A 616 -13.06 29.02 14.84
C ARG A 616 -13.53 30.45 15.09
N ALA A 617 -13.04 31.41 14.29
CA ALA A 617 -13.37 32.83 14.45
C ALA A 617 -14.75 33.20 13.88
N THR A 618 -15.39 32.30 13.14
CA THR A 618 -16.69 32.54 12.52
C THR A 618 -17.79 31.96 13.42
N PRO A 619 -18.72 32.78 13.98
CA PRO A 619 -19.81 32.23 14.78
C PRO A 619 -20.68 31.33 13.90
N ALA A 620 -21.05 30.16 14.41
CA ALA A 620 -21.96 29.24 13.72
C ALA A 620 -23.23 30.00 13.29
N PRO A 621 -23.64 29.93 12.02
CA PRO A 621 -24.90 30.51 11.60
C PRO A 621 -26.05 29.88 12.41
N ARG A 622 -26.94 30.72 12.94
CA ARG A 622 -28.13 30.30 13.70
C ARG A 622 -29.12 29.54 12.84
#